data_AF-A0A4R8DDZ7-F1
#
_entry.id   AF-A0A4R8DDZ7-F1
#
_cell.length_a   1.000
_cell.length_b   1.000
_cell.length_c   1.000
_cell.angle_alpha   90.00
_cell.angle_beta   90.00
_cell.angle_gamma   90.00
#
_symmetry.space_group_name_H-M   'P 1'
#
loop_
_entity.id
_entity.type
_entity.pdbx_description
1 polymer ?
#
loop_
_entity_poly.entity_id
_entity_poly.type
_entity_poly.pdbx_seq_one_letter_code
_entity_poly.pdbx_strand_id
1 'polypeptide(L)'
;MTGSDDEWAASPGAAPSSMTDGKPASRLEVDGEDFELRPDGFGGTHYTWISGPNPGYGFSTSPTSGSLEQHRASIRNFLSMVDPTTGYIEDD
;
A
#
# COMPACT_ATOMS: atom_id res chain seq x y z
N MET A 1 -46.83 -6.20 -4.67
CA MET A 1 -46.49 -5.18 -3.66
C MET A 1 -45.17 -5.62 -3.06
N THR A 2 -44.11 -4.83 -3.27
CA THR A 2 -42.76 -5.14 -2.82
C THR A 2 -42.70 -5.08 -1.29
N GLY A 3 -42.10 -6.09 -0.69
CA GLY A 3 -41.82 -6.15 0.74
C GLY A 3 -40.32 -5.96 1.02
N SER A 4 -40.09 -5.56 2.26
CA SER A 4 -38.86 -5.62 3.06
C SER A 4 -37.79 -4.53 2.88
N ASP A 5 -37.96 -3.53 3.76
CA ASP A 5 -36.93 -2.83 4.52
C ASP A 5 -36.04 -3.81 5.32
N ASP A 6 -34.81 -3.39 5.64
CA ASP A 6 -33.81 -4.02 6.53
C ASP A 6 -33.14 -5.33 6.08
N GLU A 7 -31.97 -5.21 5.42
CA GLU A 7 -30.80 -6.01 5.81
C GLU A 7 -29.52 -5.32 5.31
N TRP A 8 -28.86 -4.57 6.20
CA TRP A 8 -27.47 -4.13 6.04
C TRP A 8 -26.56 -5.38 6.10
N ALA A 9 -26.61 -6.23 5.09
CA ALA A 9 -25.68 -7.32 4.91
C ALA A 9 -24.42 -6.76 4.23
N ALA A 10 -23.47 -6.29 5.04
CA ALA A 10 -22.11 -6.07 4.56
C ALA A 10 -21.55 -7.42 4.10
N SER A 11 -21.69 -7.72 2.81
CA SER A 11 -21.01 -8.86 2.20
C SER A 11 -19.51 -8.58 2.25
N PRO A 12 -18.66 -9.42 2.89
CA PRO A 12 -17.22 -9.29 2.83
C PRO A 12 -16.74 -9.85 1.49
N GLY A 13 -17.03 -9.13 0.41
CA GLY A 13 -16.46 -9.34 -0.90
C GLY A 13 -15.38 -8.29 -1.10
N ALA A 14 -14.13 -8.74 -1.10
CA ALA A 14 -12.97 -7.93 -1.42
C ALA A 14 -13.24 -6.96 -2.60
N ALA A 15 -13.20 -5.66 -2.34
CA ALA A 15 -13.01 -4.65 -3.37
C ALA A 15 -11.70 -3.92 -3.04
N PRO A 16 -10.86 -3.58 -4.05
CA PRO A 16 -11.29 -3.21 -5.40
C PRO A 16 -10.53 -3.89 -6.56
N SER A 17 -11.29 -4.29 -7.58
CA SER A 17 -10.75 -4.46 -8.93
C SER A 17 -10.34 -3.11 -9.51
N SER A 18 -9.06 -3.00 -9.89
CA SER A 18 -8.56 -2.23 -11.02
C SER A 18 -9.27 -0.91 -11.38
N MET A 19 -8.96 0.17 -10.66
CA MET A 19 -8.89 1.47 -11.32
C MET A 19 -7.45 1.66 -11.81
N THR A 20 -7.14 1.03 -12.95
CA THR A 20 -5.91 1.25 -13.70
C THR A 20 -6.04 2.58 -14.42
N ASP A 21 -5.63 3.66 -13.77
CA ASP A 21 -5.09 4.83 -14.44
C ASP A 21 -3.69 5.06 -13.87
N GLY A 22 -2.68 5.05 -14.74
CA GLY A 22 -1.27 5.16 -14.37
C GLY A 22 -0.52 3.83 -14.33
N LYS A 23 0.68 3.83 -14.96
CA LYS A 23 1.75 2.81 -15.05
C LYS A 23 1.60 1.49 -14.25
N PRO A 24 2.03 0.33 -14.83
CA PRO A 24 1.98 -0.95 -14.13
C PRO A 24 2.72 -0.88 -12.80
N ALA A 25 2.08 -1.41 -11.76
CA ALA A 25 2.70 -1.48 -10.46
C ALA A 25 3.84 -2.50 -10.47
N SER A 26 4.96 -2.17 -9.83
CA SER A 26 6.16 -3.01 -9.78
C SER A 26 6.34 -3.58 -8.38
N ARG A 27 6.67 -4.87 -8.26
CA ARG A 27 6.89 -5.51 -6.96
C ARG A 27 8.35 -5.42 -6.55
N LEU A 28 8.61 -5.09 -5.29
CA LEU A 28 9.94 -4.92 -4.72
C LEU A 28 10.01 -5.54 -3.34
N GLU A 29 10.92 -6.50 -3.17
CA GLU A 29 11.26 -7.05 -1.87
C GLU A 29 12.33 -6.19 -1.18
N VAL A 30 12.12 -5.86 0.09
CA VAL A 30 13.05 -5.12 0.95
C VAL A 30 13.04 -5.76 2.33
N ASP A 31 14.21 -6.22 2.81
CA ASP A 31 14.37 -6.83 4.14
C ASP A 31 13.45 -8.05 4.40
N GLY A 32 13.08 -8.77 3.33
CA GLY A 32 12.15 -9.92 3.40
C GLY A 32 10.67 -9.55 3.25
N GLU A 33 10.38 -8.28 2.96
CA GLU A 33 9.02 -7.75 2.86
C GLU A 33 8.69 -7.27 1.46
N ASP A 34 7.56 -7.72 0.93
CA ASP A 34 7.07 -7.33 -0.40
C ASP A 34 6.32 -5.99 -0.37
N PHE A 35 6.69 -5.11 -1.30
CA PHE A 35 5.98 -3.87 -1.59
C PHE A 35 5.58 -3.77 -3.07
N GLU A 36 4.38 -3.26 -3.32
CA GLU A 36 3.92 -2.82 -4.63
C GLU A 36 4.20 -1.32 -4.79
N LEU A 37 4.90 -0.96 -5.87
CA LEU A 37 5.24 0.42 -6.22
C LEU A 37 4.34 0.89 -7.36
N ARG A 38 3.58 1.96 -7.11
CA ARG A 38 2.69 2.57 -8.09
C ARG A 38 3.04 4.04 -8.30
N PRO A 39 3.63 4.42 -9.45
CA PRO A 39 3.87 5.82 -9.79
C PRO A 39 2.54 6.57 -9.95
N ASP A 40 2.44 7.78 -9.40
CA ASP A 40 1.19 8.58 -9.39
C ASP A 40 1.01 9.49 -10.61
N GLY A 41 2.00 9.55 -11.51
CA GLY A 41 2.00 10.43 -12.69
C GLY A 41 2.45 11.88 -12.43
N PHE A 42 2.58 12.29 -11.16
CA PHE A 42 3.04 13.62 -10.74
C PHE A 42 4.49 13.63 -10.22
N GLY A 43 5.20 12.51 -10.40
CA GLY A 43 6.57 12.32 -9.91
C GLY A 43 6.63 11.74 -8.50
N GLY A 44 5.50 11.34 -7.93
CA GLY A 44 5.41 10.56 -6.72
C GLY A 44 5.35 9.06 -6.98
N THR A 45 5.48 8.29 -5.91
CA THR A 45 5.29 6.84 -5.91
C THR A 45 4.56 6.44 -4.64
N HIS A 46 3.49 5.68 -4.81
CA HIS A 46 2.78 5.00 -3.74
C HIS A 46 3.40 3.62 -3.52
N TYR A 47 3.66 3.29 -2.25
CA TYR A 47 4.20 2.00 -1.83
C TYR A 47 3.15 1.30 -0.98
N THR A 48 2.69 0.14 -1.44
CA THR A 48 1.71 -0.69 -0.72
C THR A 48 2.40 -1.95 -0.22
N TRP A 49 2.37 -2.20 1.08
CA TRP A 49 2.95 -3.35 1.75
C TRP A 49 2.06 -4.58 1.58
N ILE A 50 2.62 -5.69 1.10
CA ILE A 50 1.86 -6.88 0.71
C ILE A 50 2.09 -8.06 1.67
N SER A 51 3.29 -8.20 2.23
CA SER A 51 3.69 -9.40 3.00
C SER A 51 3.93 -9.18 4.50
N GLY A 52 3.83 -7.94 4.99
CA GLY A 52 4.11 -7.62 6.39
C GLY A 52 2.93 -7.83 7.35
N PRO A 53 3.11 -7.48 8.63
CA PRO A 53 2.08 -7.59 9.67
C PRO A 53 0.79 -6.79 9.36
N ASN A 54 0.88 -5.79 8.49
CA ASN A 54 -0.26 -4.96 8.08
C ASN A 54 -0.40 -4.89 6.55
N PRO A 55 -0.94 -5.93 5.89
CA PRO A 55 -1.08 -5.97 4.44
C PRO A 55 -2.11 -4.95 3.94
N GLY A 56 -1.77 -4.24 2.87
CA GLY A 56 -2.55 -3.13 2.33
C GLY A 56 -2.21 -1.77 2.94
N TYR A 57 -1.39 -1.73 4.00
CA TYR A 57 -0.81 -0.50 4.53
C TYR A 57 0.31 0.01 3.64
N GLY A 58 0.73 1.27 3.82
CA GLY A 58 1.68 1.86 2.90
C GLY A 58 1.94 3.34 3.13
N PHE A 59 2.75 3.91 2.25
CA PHE A 59 3.10 5.32 2.28
C PHE A 59 3.32 5.82 0.85
N SER A 60 3.38 7.13 0.67
CA SER A 60 3.69 7.75 -0.63
C SER A 60 4.85 8.72 -0.47
N THR A 61 5.73 8.79 -1.47
CA THR A 61 6.82 9.77 -1.49
C THR A 61 6.80 10.59 -2.77
N SER A 62 6.98 11.90 -2.62
CA SER A 62 7.10 12.85 -3.73
C SER A 62 8.10 13.96 -3.36
N PRO A 63 9.08 14.30 -4.21
CA PRO A 63 9.41 13.66 -5.49
C PRO A 63 10.17 12.34 -5.32
N THR A 64 9.98 11.41 -6.24
CA THR A 64 10.73 10.16 -6.33
C THR A 64 11.49 10.11 -7.66
N SER A 65 12.82 9.98 -7.61
CA SER A 65 13.72 9.92 -8.76
C SER A 65 13.56 8.64 -9.60
N GLY A 66 12.70 7.71 -9.19
CA GLY A 66 12.36 6.48 -9.93
C GLY A 66 13.46 5.41 -9.96
N SER A 67 14.57 5.61 -9.25
CA SER A 67 15.64 4.61 -9.14
C SER A 67 15.27 3.55 -8.10
N LEU A 68 15.58 2.28 -8.41
CA LEU A 68 15.35 1.14 -7.53
C LEU A 68 15.99 1.31 -6.16
N GLU A 69 17.21 1.84 -6.09
CA GLU A 69 17.91 2.08 -4.83
C GLU A 69 17.20 3.12 -3.96
N GLN A 70 16.62 4.15 -4.57
CA GLN A 70 15.87 5.16 -3.84
C GLN A 70 14.56 4.59 -3.29
N HIS A 71 13.85 3.78 -4.08
CA HIS A 71 12.67 3.07 -3.59
C HIS A 71 13.01 2.16 -2.39
N ARG A 72 14.11 1.41 -2.47
CA ARG A 72 14.60 0.58 -1.35
C ARG A 72 14.92 1.40 -0.11
N ALA A 73 15.58 2.55 -0.28
CA ALA A 73 15.91 3.44 0.83
C ALA A 73 14.65 4.02 1.49
N SER A 74 13.67 4.45 0.70
CA SER A 74 12.39 4.94 1.22
C SER A 74 11.62 3.87 2.00
N ILE A 75 11.55 2.64 1.46
CA ILE A 75 10.91 1.51 2.15
C ILE A 75 11.66 1.17 3.45
N ARG A 76 12.99 1.09 3.42
CA ARG A 76 13.78 0.79 4.62
C ARG A 76 13.63 1.86 5.71
N ASN A 77 13.51 3.13 5.32
CA ASN A 77 13.22 4.21 6.24
C ASN A 77 11.83 4.05 6.88
N PHE A 78 10.81 3.72 6.08
CA PHE A 78 9.47 3.40 6.58
C PHE A 78 9.50 2.24 7.59
N LEU A 79 10.15 1.12 7.23
CA LEU A 79 10.28 -0.04 8.12
C LEU A 79 11.05 0.24 9.41
N SER A 80 11.96 1.23 9.40
CA SER A 80 12.70 1.63 10.62
C SER A 80 11.84 2.43 11.61
N MET A 81 10.73 3.00 11.16
CA MET A 81 9.77 3.74 12.00
C MET A 81 8.59 2.88 12.44
N VAL A 82 8.34 1.78 11.72
CA VAL A 82 7.25 0.85 12.00
C VAL A 82 7.66 -0.12 13.10
N ASP A 83 6.76 -0.36 14.06
CA ASP A 83 6.92 -1.46 14.99
C ASP A 83 6.76 -2.81 14.24
N PRO A 84 7.76 -3.71 14.28
CA PRO A 84 7.73 -4.96 13.53
C PRO A 84 6.67 -5.95 14.01
N THR A 85 6.11 -5.74 15.21
CA THR A 85 5.07 -6.62 15.77
C THR A 85 3.68 -6.26 15.25
N THR A 86 3.39 -4.97 15.15
CA THR A 86 2.06 -4.41 14.85
C THR A 86 1.94 -3.92 13.42
N GLY A 87 3.05 -3.52 12.77
CA GLY A 87 3.03 -2.96 11.42
C GLY A 87 2.59 -1.51 11.33
N TYR A 88 2.54 -0.80 12.46
CA TYR A 88 2.19 0.61 12.54
C TYR A 88 3.39 1.46 12.97
N ILE A 89 3.42 2.71 12.52
CA ILE A 89 4.31 3.72 13.06
C ILE A 89 3.67 4.20 14.37
N GLU A 90 4.37 4.10 15.48
CA GLU A 90 3.91 4.64 16.75
C GLU A 90 3.95 6.18 16.67
N ASP A 91 2.81 6.82 16.98
CA ASP A 91 2.72 8.27 17.18
C ASP A 91 3.09 8.53 18.65
N ASP A 92 4.16 9.30 18.89
CA ASP A 92 4.62 9.69 20.24
C ASP A 92 3.60 10.57 20.99
#